data_AF-A0A9W3P7J7-F1
#
_entry.id   AF-A0A9W3P7J7-F1
#
_cell.length_a   1.000
_cell.length_b   1.000
_cell.length_c   1.000
_cell.angle_alpha   90.00
_cell.angle_beta   90.00
_cell.angle_gamma   90.00
#
_symmetry.space_group_name_H-M   'P 1'
#
loop_
_entity.id
_entity.type
_entity.pdbx_description
1 polymer ?
#
loop_
_entity_poly.entity_id
_entity_poly.type
_entity_poly.pdbx_seq_one_letter_code
_entity_poly.pdbx_strand_id
1 'polypeptide(L)'
;MRPEIKEVVDKTVQEEIAQEQKKKKKKKSWLLTFLFGSSTFTIGLFVCIGFLLFIVLGQGIGKKEEEAPATIPSNGMTVCRPGGKTVAPEELQPHLGGVFTGKAQAFLNAGTQNQIDPVLLAAIARLETGNGTSNAVKNYNNPGGLMDPSSSQMKGFMKFATLDEGINAMARNLYKNYIGMGITTIEAIGAKYAPPGAANDPHGTNGLWPVLVTKFVAQMGGLTFNCEAGKPGGVVDTGSASSQGFIRPIAQTTITSPFGPRWGTIHKGIDYSCQDGVTQIAASKSGVVEWAKFGASGSGFGGYGNVVVINHGNGYWSLYGHMSSITVQEGQNIGVGQQVGVCGRTGQVTGPHLHFEIKTSLMFGQVDPAPYLPK
;
A
#
# COMPACT_ATOMS: atom_id res chain seq x y z
N MET A 1 -3.82 -31.15 2.17
CA MET A 1 -4.09 -31.19 0.71
C MET A 1 -3.82 -32.61 0.24
N ARG A 2 -4.57 -33.18 -0.71
CA ARG A 2 -4.25 -34.52 -1.26
C ARG A 2 -2.96 -34.41 -2.11
N PRO A 3 -2.03 -35.38 -2.10
CA PRO A 3 -0.65 -35.16 -2.56
C PRO A 3 -0.54 -34.64 -4.00
N GLU A 4 -1.27 -35.25 -4.94
CA GLU A 4 -1.24 -34.90 -6.37
C GLU A 4 -1.47 -33.39 -6.64
N ILE A 5 -2.26 -32.72 -5.80
CA ILE A 5 -2.67 -31.32 -6.01
C ILE A 5 -1.55 -30.33 -5.61
N LYS A 6 -0.64 -30.72 -4.70
CA LYS A 6 0.51 -29.89 -4.34
C LYS A 6 1.49 -29.80 -5.51
N GLU A 7 1.69 -30.92 -6.21
CA GLU A 7 2.72 -31.12 -7.23
C GLU A 7 2.57 -30.20 -8.45
N VAL A 8 1.34 -29.93 -8.91
CA VAL A 8 1.09 -29.13 -10.13
C VAL A 8 1.23 -27.63 -9.89
N VAL A 9 0.80 -27.15 -8.71
CA VAL A 9 0.95 -25.74 -8.30
C VAL A 9 2.40 -25.43 -7.99
N ASP A 10 3.13 -26.37 -7.36
CA ASP A 10 4.60 -26.31 -7.32
C ASP A 10 5.16 -26.25 -8.75
N LYS A 11 4.96 -27.27 -9.61
CA LYS A 11 5.61 -27.37 -10.93
C LYS A 11 5.60 -26.07 -11.75
N THR A 12 4.45 -25.44 -11.98
CA THR A 12 4.41 -24.23 -12.84
C THR A 12 5.18 -23.05 -12.23
N VAL A 13 5.04 -22.82 -10.92
CA VAL A 13 5.71 -21.72 -10.23
C VAL A 13 7.20 -22.02 -10.02
N GLN A 14 7.54 -23.25 -9.66
CA GLN A 14 8.90 -23.76 -9.53
C GLN A 14 9.62 -23.79 -10.88
N GLU A 15 8.95 -23.99 -12.01
CA GLU A 15 9.53 -23.88 -13.34
C GLU A 15 9.88 -22.44 -13.69
N GLU A 16 9.00 -21.47 -13.43
CA GLU A 16 9.31 -20.04 -13.61
C GLU A 16 10.42 -19.57 -12.66
N ILE A 17 10.36 -19.97 -11.38
CA ILE A 17 11.41 -19.73 -10.39
C ILE A 17 12.72 -20.38 -10.83
N ALA A 18 12.73 -21.62 -11.30
CA ALA A 18 13.93 -22.31 -11.76
C ALA A 18 14.48 -21.69 -13.05
N GLN A 19 13.64 -21.16 -13.94
CA GLN A 19 14.09 -20.39 -15.11
C GLN A 19 14.74 -19.07 -14.70
N GLU A 20 14.14 -18.30 -13.79
CA GLU A 20 14.74 -17.06 -13.29
C GLU A 20 15.97 -17.31 -12.41
N GLN A 21 16.00 -18.37 -11.60
CA GLN A 21 17.20 -18.81 -10.89
C GLN A 21 18.29 -19.29 -11.87
N LYS A 22 17.96 -19.95 -12.99
CA LYS A 22 18.92 -20.29 -14.05
C LYS A 22 19.44 -19.03 -14.77
N LYS A 23 18.61 -18.02 -15.01
CA LYS A 23 19.04 -16.71 -15.55
C LYS A 23 19.93 -15.96 -14.55
N LYS A 24 19.54 -15.88 -13.27
CA LYS A 24 20.36 -15.31 -12.18
C LYS A 24 21.67 -16.08 -12.00
N LYS A 25 21.68 -17.42 -12.11
CA LYS A 25 22.91 -18.24 -12.12
C LYS A 25 23.77 -18.00 -13.36
N LYS A 26 23.20 -17.80 -14.56
CA LYS A 26 23.99 -17.40 -15.75
C LYS A 26 24.58 -16.00 -15.61
N LYS A 27 23.82 -15.00 -15.14
CA LYS A 27 24.35 -13.65 -14.83
C LYS A 27 25.43 -13.71 -13.75
N LYS A 28 25.23 -14.48 -12.67
CA LYS A 28 26.26 -14.72 -11.66
C LYS A 28 27.48 -15.45 -12.23
N SER A 29 27.32 -16.46 -13.09
CA SER A 29 28.43 -17.16 -13.75
C SER A 29 29.25 -16.27 -14.69
N TRP A 30 28.69 -15.16 -15.16
CA TRP A 30 29.39 -14.13 -15.94
C TRP A 30 30.05 -13.06 -15.04
N LEU A 31 29.61 -12.90 -13.79
CA LEU A 31 30.23 -12.03 -12.77
C LEU A 31 31.27 -12.75 -11.88
N LEU A 32 31.14 -14.05 -11.65
CA LEU A 32 31.93 -14.81 -10.67
C LEU A 32 33.37 -15.14 -11.09
N THR A 33 33.89 -14.49 -12.14
CA THR A 33 35.34 -14.47 -12.41
C THR A 33 36.10 -13.59 -11.39
N PHE A 34 35.40 -12.88 -10.49
CA PHE A 34 36.00 -12.09 -9.41
C PHE A 34 35.55 -12.50 -7.99
N LEU A 35 36.47 -13.21 -7.31
CA LEU A 35 36.75 -13.24 -5.86
C LEU A 35 35.74 -13.86 -4.87
N PHE A 36 36.29 -14.36 -3.75
CA PHE A 36 35.64 -14.98 -2.58
C PHE A 36 35.92 -14.14 -1.30
N GLY A 37 35.06 -14.19 -0.27
CA GLY A 37 35.05 -13.22 0.88
C GLY A 37 35.00 -13.80 2.31
N SER A 38 33.90 -13.60 3.06
CA SER A 38 33.61 -14.07 4.47
C SER A 38 34.13 -13.15 5.60
N SER A 39 33.56 -13.02 6.84
CA SER A 39 32.29 -13.51 7.46
C SER A 39 32.18 -13.18 9.01
N THR A 40 31.08 -12.65 9.65
CA THR A 40 30.55 -12.79 11.11
C THR A 40 29.30 -11.88 11.44
N PHE A 41 28.18 -12.15 12.19
CA PHE A 41 27.51 -13.24 13.00
C PHE A 41 25.92 -13.39 12.88
N THR A 42 25.04 -13.00 13.89
CA THR A 42 23.51 -13.11 13.96
C THR A 42 22.77 -12.62 15.28
N ILE A 43 21.42 -12.37 15.20
CA ILE A 43 20.27 -12.39 16.21
C ILE A 43 19.64 -10.99 16.53
N GLY A 44 18.31 -10.73 16.60
CA GLY A 44 17.08 -11.47 16.24
C GLY A 44 15.81 -11.12 17.10
N LEU A 45 14.60 -10.95 16.51
CA LEU A 45 13.29 -10.87 17.23
C LEU A 45 12.06 -11.19 16.31
N PHE A 46 10.89 -11.53 16.89
CA PHE A 46 9.65 -11.98 16.20
C PHE A 46 8.46 -10.99 16.30
N VAL A 47 7.66 -10.87 15.24
CA VAL A 47 6.17 -10.85 15.26
C VAL A 47 5.64 -11.52 13.96
N CYS A 48 4.51 -12.25 14.03
CA CYS A 48 3.83 -12.89 12.88
C CYS A 48 2.97 -11.87 12.08
N ILE A 49 2.38 -12.14 10.89
CA ILE A 49 1.92 -13.39 10.26
C ILE A 49 2.17 -13.33 8.74
N GLY A 50 2.69 -14.41 8.15
CA GLY A 50 2.76 -14.60 6.68
C GLY A 50 2.90 -16.08 6.33
N PHE A 51 1.87 -16.67 5.72
CA PHE A 51 1.68 -18.12 5.67
C PHE A 51 2.07 -18.71 4.30
N LEU A 52 3.34 -19.08 4.10
CA LEU A 52 3.78 -19.86 2.94
C LEU A 52 4.85 -20.92 3.29
N LEU A 53 4.54 -22.15 2.89
CA LEU A 53 5.40 -23.35 2.73
C LEU A 53 6.39 -23.78 3.85
N PHE A 54 5.99 -24.83 4.57
CA PHE A 54 6.92 -25.80 5.19
C PHE A 54 7.22 -26.98 4.24
N ILE A 55 8.51 -27.30 4.07
CA ILE A 55 9.04 -28.66 3.82
C ILE A 55 10.34 -28.80 4.65
N VAL A 56 10.65 -30.00 5.14
CA VAL A 56 11.78 -30.30 6.05
C VAL A 56 12.75 -31.31 5.39
N LEU A 57 13.99 -31.36 5.89
CA LEU A 57 15.18 -32.16 5.51
C LEU A 57 16.22 -31.35 4.68
N GLY A 58 17.48 -31.21 5.09
CA GLY A 58 18.11 -31.53 6.39
C GLY A 58 19.65 -31.45 6.35
N GLN A 59 20.26 -30.79 7.35
CA GLN A 59 21.72 -30.56 7.51
C GLN A 59 22.38 -29.67 6.42
N GLY A 60 23.38 -28.81 6.71
CA GLY A 60 23.89 -28.37 8.01
C GLY A 60 25.11 -27.42 7.89
N ILE A 61 25.33 -26.58 8.92
CA ILE A 61 26.53 -25.72 9.16
C ILE A 61 26.70 -24.52 8.18
N GLY A 62 27.11 -23.35 8.71
CA GLY A 62 27.67 -22.24 7.92
C GLY A 62 26.85 -20.94 7.86
N LYS A 63 26.80 -20.18 8.98
CA LYS A 63 26.47 -18.73 8.99
C LYS A 63 27.64 -17.90 8.39
N LYS A 64 27.56 -16.57 8.62
CA LYS A 64 28.65 -15.63 9.05
C LYS A 64 28.78 -14.47 8.00
N GLU A 65 28.54 -13.21 8.41
CA GLU A 65 28.10 -12.02 7.59
C GLU A 65 29.18 -11.09 6.94
N GLU A 66 28.74 -10.03 6.23
CA GLU A 66 29.51 -9.00 5.45
C GLU A 66 29.99 -9.45 4.04
N GLU A 67 30.08 -8.58 3.02
CA GLU A 67 30.00 -7.10 2.95
C GLU A 67 28.93 -6.63 1.92
N ALA A 68 28.56 -5.34 1.90
CA ALA A 68 27.41 -4.79 1.17
C ALA A 68 27.72 -4.19 -0.23
N PRO A 69 26.97 -4.54 -1.30
CA PRO A 69 27.05 -3.86 -2.59
C PRO A 69 25.82 -2.96 -2.88
N ALA A 70 26.11 -1.71 -3.30
CA ALA A 70 25.18 -0.73 -3.89
C ALA A 70 23.92 -0.35 -3.08
N THR A 71 23.95 0.87 -2.53
CA THR A 71 22.74 1.60 -2.14
C THR A 71 21.79 1.75 -3.33
N ILE A 72 20.62 1.12 -3.27
CA ILE A 72 19.55 1.40 -4.24
C ILE A 72 19.01 2.80 -3.91
N PRO A 73 19.07 3.78 -4.84
CA PRO A 73 18.58 5.12 -4.58
C PRO A 73 17.06 5.08 -4.35
N SER A 74 16.59 5.74 -3.29
CA SER A 74 15.20 5.72 -2.78
C SER A 74 14.16 6.39 -3.69
N ASN A 75 14.49 6.70 -4.94
CA ASN A 75 13.81 7.70 -5.75
C ASN A 75 13.18 7.04 -6.98
N GLY A 76 12.00 6.43 -6.78
CA GLY A 76 11.29 5.70 -7.83
C GLY A 76 9.81 5.40 -7.56
N MET A 77 9.17 6.10 -6.62
CA MET A 77 7.74 5.90 -6.34
C MET A 77 6.91 6.17 -7.60
N THR A 78 6.09 5.21 -8.00
CA THR A 78 5.23 5.26 -9.19
C THR A 78 3.78 5.36 -8.77
N VAL A 79 3.13 6.48 -9.07
CA VAL A 79 1.76 6.78 -8.63
C VAL A 79 0.79 6.51 -9.78
N CYS A 80 0.04 5.44 -9.67
CA CYS A 80 -1.03 5.06 -10.59
C CYS A 80 -2.38 5.63 -10.14
N ARG A 81 -3.01 6.46 -10.96
CA ARG A 81 -4.37 7.00 -10.72
C ARG A 81 -5.40 6.42 -11.69
N PRO A 82 -6.67 6.24 -11.28
CA PRO A 82 -7.76 5.90 -12.20
C PRO A 82 -7.81 6.83 -13.42
N GLY A 83 -8.17 6.27 -14.57
CA GLY A 83 -8.03 6.93 -15.88
C GLY A 83 -6.65 6.69 -16.51
N GLY A 84 -6.53 6.91 -17.82
CA GLY A 84 -5.38 6.49 -18.62
C GLY A 84 -5.85 5.69 -19.84
N LYS A 85 -5.07 4.69 -20.28
CA LYS A 85 -5.53 3.73 -21.30
C LYS A 85 -6.33 2.63 -20.62
N THR A 86 -7.65 2.57 -20.86
CA THR A 86 -8.47 1.43 -20.43
C THR A 86 -8.05 0.15 -21.17
N VAL A 87 -7.67 -0.90 -20.44
CA VAL A 87 -7.58 -2.25 -21.03
C VAL A 87 -9.00 -2.78 -21.29
N ALA A 88 -9.25 -3.29 -22.48
CA ALA A 88 -10.51 -3.94 -22.81
C ALA A 88 -10.62 -5.32 -22.12
N PRO A 89 -11.84 -5.79 -21.80
CA PRO A 89 -12.05 -7.16 -21.29
C PRO A 89 -11.37 -8.23 -22.18
N GLU A 90 -11.40 -8.02 -23.49
CA GLU A 90 -10.86 -8.90 -24.53
C GLU A 90 -9.33 -8.92 -24.55
N GLU A 91 -8.67 -7.86 -24.11
CA GLU A 91 -7.20 -7.77 -23.97
C GLU A 91 -6.72 -8.42 -22.67
N LEU A 92 -7.50 -8.31 -21.59
CA LEU A 92 -7.14 -8.89 -20.29
C LEU A 92 -7.46 -10.39 -20.19
N GLN A 93 -8.56 -10.84 -20.79
CA GLN A 93 -9.06 -12.22 -20.65
C GLN A 93 -8.10 -13.33 -21.12
N PRO A 94 -7.29 -13.19 -22.19
CA PRO A 94 -6.32 -14.20 -22.62
C PRO A 94 -5.27 -14.58 -21.57
N HIS A 95 -5.05 -13.73 -20.56
CA HIS A 95 -4.09 -13.97 -19.49
C HIS A 95 -4.71 -14.59 -18.22
N LEU A 96 -6.05 -14.62 -18.14
CA LEU A 96 -6.83 -15.08 -17.00
C LEU A 96 -7.34 -16.51 -17.22
N GLY A 97 -6.73 -17.47 -16.52
CA GLY A 97 -7.04 -18.90 -16.62
C GLY A 97 -7.76 -19.48 -15.40
N GLY A 98 -7.95 -20.79 -15.40
CA GLY A 98 -8.63 -21.50 -14.31
C GLY A 98 -10.03 -20.93 -14.06
N VAL A 99 -10.37 -20.67 -12.80
CA VAL A 99 -11.66 -20.04 -12.46
C VAL A 99 -11.77 -18.55 -12.83
N PHE A 100 -10.68 -17.91 -13.29
CA PHE A 100 -10.73 -16.55 -13.86
C PHE A 100 -11.09 -16.52 -15.36
N THR A 101 -11.36 -17.67 -15.97
CA THR A 101 -11.90 -17.74 -17.33
C THR A 101 -13.26 -17.05 -17.38
N GLY A 102 -13.41 -16.02 -18.22
CA GLY A 102 -14.61 -15.18 -18.29
C GLY A 102 -14.76 -14.16 -17.16
N LYS A 103 -13.67 -13.81 -16.45
CA LYS A 103 -13.68 -12.87 -15.31
C LYS A 103 -12.91 -11.57 -15.51
N ALA A 104 -12.46 -11.24 -16.73
CA ALA A 104 -11.83 -9.95 -17.01
C ALA A 104 -12.66 -8.74 -16.51
N GLN A 105 -13.96 -8.70 -16.79
CA GLN A 105 -14.84 -7.62 -16.30
C GLN A 105 -14.93 -7.54 -14.77
N ALA A 106 -14.81 -8.67 -14.06
CA ALA A 106 -14.79 -8.68 -12.59
C ALA A 106 -13.51 -7.99 -12.05
N PHE A 107 -12.36 -8.21 -12.70
CA PHE A 107 -11.12 -7.49 -12.38
C PHE A 107 -11.18 -6.01 -12.74
N LEU A 108 -11.74 -5.64 -13.90
CA LEU A 108 -11.98 -4.24 -14.28
C LEU A 108 -12.84 -3.51 -13.25
N ASN A 109 -13.98 -4.11 -12.88
CA ASN A 109 -14.91 -3.55 -11.90
C ASN A 109 -14.26 -3.44 -10.52
N ALA A 110 -13.67 -4.52 -10.01
CA ALA A 110 -13.06 -4.55 -8.68
C ALA A 110 -11.84 -3.63 -8.56
N GLY A 111 -10.99 -3.54 -9.60
CA GLY A 111 -9.87 -2.62 -9.63
C GLY A 111 -10.37 -1.17 -9.56
N THR A 112 -11.21 -0.77 -10.51
CA THR A 112 -11.74 0.59 -10.62
C THR A 112 -12.48 1.03 -9.35
N GLN A 113 -13.36 0.19 -8.81
CA GLN A 113 -14.11 0.49 -7.57
C GLN A 113 -13.22 0.68 -6.34
N ASN A 114 -12.04 0.05 -6.30
CA ASN A 114 -11.11 0.09 -5.18
C ASN A 114 -9.84 0.90 -5.48
N GLN A 115 -9.85 1.72 -6.54
CA GLN A 115 -8.70 2.53 -6.99
C GLN A 115 -7.39 1.74 -7.17
N ILE A 116 -7.50 0.47 -7.57
CA ILE A 116 -6.38 -0.38 -7.96
C ILE A 116 -6.39 -0.52 -9.48
N ASP A 117 -5.23 -0.43 -10.11
CA ASP A 117 -5.08 -0.73 -11.53
C ASP A 117 -5.57 -2.17 -11.83
N PRO A 118 -6.54 -2.38 -12.74
CA PRO A 118 -7.09 -3.71 -13.01
C PRO A 118 -6.06 -4.74 -13.47
N VAL A 119 -5.01 -4.32 -14.19
CA VAL A 119 -3.93 -5.20 -14.64
C VAL A 119 -3.03 -5.58 -13.47
N LEU A 120 -2.73 -4.66 -12.55
CA LEU A 120 -2.05 -4.96 -11.29
C LEU A 120 -2.85 -5.95 -10.43
N LEU A 121 -4.16 -5.75 -10.27
CA LEU A 121 -5.04 -6.65 -9.52
C LEU A 121 -5.06 -8.06 -10.14
N ALA A 122 -5.20 -8.14 -11.47
CA ALA A 122 -5.18 -9.40 -12.22
C ALA A 122 -3.82 -10.11 -12.15
N ALA A 123 -2.71 -9.37 -12.25
CA ALA A 123 -1.35 -9.90 -12.15
C ALA A 123 -1.05 -10.48 -10.76
N ILE A 124 -1.45 -9.78 -9.69
CA ILE A 124 -1.31 -10.30 -8.32
C ILE A 124 -2.21 -11.52 -8.13
N ALA A 125 -3.50 -11.45 -8.50
CA ALA A 125 -4.41 -12.60 -8.37
C ALA A 125 -3.93 -13.82 -9.16
N ARG A 126 -3.33 -13.62 -10.34
CA ARG A 126 -2.70 -14.68 -11.12
C ARG A 126 -1.49 -15.29 -10.40
N LEU A 127 -0.67 -14.50 -9.72
CA LEU A 127 0.47 -15.00 -8.93
C LEU A 127 0.00 -15.79 -7.69
N GLU A 128 -0.80 -15.17 -6.82
CA GLU A 128 -1.23 -15.76 -5.54
C GLU A 128 -2.07 -17.04 -5.69
N THR A 129 -2.72 -17.25 -6.84
CA THR A 129 -3.61 -18.40 -7.08
C THR A 129 -3.11 -19.40 -8.10
N GLY A 130 -1.92 -19.23 -8.68
CA GLY A 130 -1.46 -20.06 -9.80
C GLY A 130 -2.41 -19.97 -11.01
N ASN A 131 -2.77 -18.75 -11.40
CA ASN A 131 -3.77 -18.41 -12.43
C ASN A 131 -5.13 -19.13 -12.26
N GLY A 132 -5.79 -18.91 -11.11
CA GLY A 132 -7.15 -19.41 -10.87
C GLY A 132 -7.21 -20.91 -10.53
N THR A 133 -6.11 -21.53 -10.08
CA THR A 133 -6.02 -22.98 -9.85
C THR A 133 -5.87 -23.39 -8.38
N SER A 134 -5.59 -22.46 -7.46
CA SER A 134 -5.44 -22.76 -6.03
C SER A 134 -6.74 -23.22 -5.37
N ASN A 135 -6.65 -23.95 -4.25
CA ASN A 135 -7.84 -24.43 -3.55
C ASN A 135 -8.64 -23.31 -2.85
N ALA A 136 -7.98 -22.19 -2.47
CA ALA A 136 -8.68 -21.03 -1.90
C ALA A 136 -9.63 -20.40 -2.95
N VAL A 137 -9.14 -20.17 -4.16
CA VAL A 137 -9.96 -19.56 -5.21
C VAL A 137 -11.04 -20.50 -5.74
N LYS A 138 -10.73 -21.80 -5.93
CA LYS A 138 -11.71 -22.79 -6.45
C LYS A 138 -12.84 -23.13 -5.47
N ASN A 139 -12.54 -23.30 -4.18
CA ASN A 139 -13.49 -23.89 -3.22
C ASN A 139 -14.15 -22.84 -2.29
N TYR A 140 -13.50 -21.69 -2.12
CA TYR A 140 -13.92 -20.60 -1.23
C TYR A 140 -14.17 -19.29 -1.99
N ASN A 141 -14.09 -19.28 -3.33
CA ASN A 141 -14.18 -18.07 -4.16
C ASN A 141 -13.14 -17.00 -3.78
N ASN A 142 -12.02 -17.37 -3.16
CA ASN A 142 -11.13 -16.47 -2.44
C ASN A 142 -9.76 -16.35 -3.13
N PRO A 143 -9.57 -15.38 -4.06
CA PRO A 143 -8.31 -15.17 -4.76
C PRO A 143 -7.25 -14.46 -3.90
N GLY A 144 -7.66 -13.72 -2.86
CA GLY A 144 -6.76 -12.95 -1.99
C GLY A 144 -6.23 -13.72 -0.78
N GLY A 145 -6.48 -15.03 -0.67
CA GLY A 145 -6.05 -15.86 0.47
C GLY A 145 -6.62 -15.43 1.83
N LEU A 146 -7.72 -14.67 1.85
CA LEU A 146 -8.22 -13.98 3.03
C LEU A 146 -8.71 -14.98 4.10
N MET A 147 -8.25 -14.83 5.34
CA MET A 147 -8.64 -15.72 6.44
C MET A 147 -9.95 -15.27 7.09
N ASP A 148 -10.73 -16.23 7.56
CA ASP A 148 -11.97 -16.00 8.29
C ASP A 148 -11.69 -15.62 9.76
N PRO A 149 -11.99 -14.38 10.21
CA PRO A 149 -11.74 -13.94 11.57
C PRO A 149 -12.67 -14.58 12.62
N SER A 150 -13.79 -15.18 12.19
CA SER A 150 -14.69 -15.95 13.05
C SER A 150 -14.25 -17.40 13.23
N SER A 151 -13.39 -17.91 12.34
CA SER A 151 -12.84 -19.26 12.46
C SER A 151 -11.88 -19.35 13.65
N SER A 152 -12.02 -20.41 14.45
CA SER A 152 -11.20 -20.58 15.65
C SER A 152 -9.71 -20.63 15.29
N GLN A 153 -8.93 -19.76 15.93
CA GLN A 153 -7.50 -19.58 15.67
C GLN A 153 -7.16 -19.12 14.23
N MET A 154 -8.10 -18.48 13.51
CA MET A 154 -7.96 -18.03 12.11
C MET A 154 -7.50 -19.14 11.15
N LYS A 155 -8.04 -20.35 11.30
CA LYS A 155 -7.62 -21.55 10.54
C LYS A 155 -8.39 -21.78 9.23
N GLY A 156 -9.47 -21.04 8.97
CA GLY A 156 -10.26 -21.17 7.74
C GLY A 156 -10.00 -20.03 6.74
N PHE A 157 -10.04 -20.33 5.44
CA PHE A 157 -10.22 -19.30 4.42
C PHE A 157 -11.64 -18.75 4.49
N MET A 158 -11.79 -17.43 4.40
CA MET A 158 -13.07 -16.76 4.19
C MET A 158 -13.70 -17.26 2.89
N LYS A 159 -15.00 -17.57 2.93
CA LYS A 159 -15.76 -17.99 1.75
C LYS A 159 -16.66 -16.86 1.25
N PHE A 160 -16.56 -16.55 -0.04
CA PHE A 160 -17.43 -15.61 -0.74
C PHE A 160 -18.54 -16.36 -1.49
N ALA A 161 -19.72 -15.75 -1.67
CA ALA A 161 -20.82 -16.40 -2.37
C ALA A 161 -20.55 -16.49 -3.87
N THR A 162 -19.92 -15.45 -4.44
CA THR A 162 -19.41 -15.42 -5.82
C THR A 162 -17.90 -15.18 -5.87
N LEU A 163 -17.26 -15.55 -6.97
CA LEU A 163 -15.85 -15.24 -7.23
C LEU A 163 -15.62 -13.73 -7.39
N ASP A 164 -16.60 -13.03 -7.95
CA ASP A 164 -16.59 -11.59 -8.20
C ASP A 164 -16.58 -10.80 -6.87
N GLU A 165 -17.36 -11.24 -5.86
CA GLU A 165 -17.23 -10.75 -4.47
C GLU A 165 -15.84 -10.96 -3.90
N GLY A 166 -15.21 -12.12 -4.15
CA GLY A 166 -13.88 -12.45 -3.66
C GLY A 166 -12.76 -11.66 -4.34
N ILE A 167 -12.88 -11.38 -5.64
CA ILE A 167 -12.00 -10.46 -6.36
C ILE A 167 -12.15 -9.04 -5.79
N ASN A 168 -13.38 -8.60 -5.52
CA ASN A 168 -13.64 -7.30 -4.89
C ASN A 168 -13.17 -7.25 -3.42
N ALA A 169 -13.26 -8.35 -2.66
CA ALA A 169 -12.72 -8.45 -1.30
C ALA A 169 -11.19 -8.43 -1.28
N MET A 170 -10.55 -9.11 -2.24
CA MET A 170 -9.10 -9.03 -2.47
C MET A 170 -8.70 -7.58 -2.81
N ALA A 171 -9.43 -6.91 -3.69
CA ALA A 171 -9.19 -5.51 -4.04
C ALA A 171 -9.32 -4.58 -2.82
N ARG A 172 -10.43 -4.66 -2.06
CA ARG A 172 -10.58 -3.92 -0.78
C ARG A 172 -9.40 -4.16 0.18
N ASN A 173 -8.93 -5.40 0.29
CA ASN A 173 -7.84 -5.76 1.19
C ASN A 173 -6.46 -5.25 0.68
N LEU A 174 -6.21 -5.30 -0.63
CA LEU A 174 -5.01 -4.73 -1.24
C LEU A 174 -4.99 -3.21 -1.13
N TYR A 175 -6.13 -2.54 -1.34
CA TYR A 175 -6.24 -1.09 -1.14
C TYR A 175 -6.00 -0.73 0.33
N LYS A 176 -6.75 -1.32 1.27
CA LYS A 176 -6.65 -1.03 2.71
C LYS A 176 -5.23 -1.20 3.26
N ASN A 177 -4.53 -2.26 2.85
CA ASN A 177 -3.24 -2.62 3.45
C ASN A 177 -2.00 -2.13 2.66
N TYR A 178 -2.19 -1.54 1.46
CA TYR A 178 -1.10 -1.07 0.60
C TYR A 178 -1.45 0.26 -0.09
N ILE A 179 -2.32 0.24 -1.12
CA ILE A 179 -2.53 1.40 -2.01
C ILE A 179 -3.04 2.63 -1.26
N GLY A 180 -4.02 2.46 -0.37
CA GLY A 180 -4.60 3.52 0.46
C GLY A 180 -3.66 4.04 1.56
N MET A 181 -2.47 3.44 1.71
CA MET A 181 -1.35 3.97 2.49
C MET A 181 -0.24 4.59 1.62
N GLY A 182 -0.51 4.85 0.34
CA GLY A 182 0.46 5.38 -0.62
C GLY A 182 1.43 4.32 -1.19
N ILE A 183 1.40 3.08 -0.70
CA ILE A 183 2.26 1.97 -1.14
C ILE A 183 1.73 1.47 -2.50
N THR A 184 2.17 2.13 -3.57
CA THR A 184 1.52 2.12 -4.89
C THR A 184 2.32 1.40 -5.98
N THR A 185 3.62 1.13 -5.78
CA THR A 185 4.48 0.43 -6.75
C THR A 185 4.55 -1.07 -6.50
N ILE A 186 4.86 -1.85 -7.53
CA ILE A 186 5.03 -3.30 -7.43
C ILE A 186 6.18 -3.65 -6.48
N GLU A 187 7.25 -2.87 -6.48
CA GLU A 187 8.41 -3.00 -5.58
C GLU A 187 8.03 -2.68 -4.14
N ALA A 188 7.29 -1.59 -3.90
CA ALA A 188 6.89 -1.15 -2.56
C ALA A 188 5.82 -2.07 -1.94
N ILE A 189 4.85 -2.54 -2.74
CA ILE A 189 3.89 -3.57 -2.34
C ILE A 189 4.66 -4.85 -2.00
N GLY A 190 5.54 -5.31 -2.91
CA GLY A 190 6.32 -6.52 -2.72
C GLY A 190 7.25 -6.47 -1.51
N ALA A 191 7.93 -5.36 -1.25
CA ALA A 191 8.80 -5.19 -0.10
C ALA A 191 8.07 -5.32 1.26
N LYS A 192 6.77 -4.99 1.31
CA LYS A 192 5.91 -5.17 2.49
C LYS A 192 5.18 -6.52 2.51
N TYR A 193 4.74 -7.01 1.36
CA TYR A 193 3.98 -8.26 1.21
C TYR A 193 4.87 -9.50 1.35
N ALA A 194 6.06 -9.43 0.75
CA ALA A 194 7.09 -10.45 0.72
C ALA A 194 8.49 -9.80 0.93
N PRO A 195 8.83 -9.40 2.17
CA PRO A 195 10.16 -8.87 2.48
C PRO A 195 11.26 -9.92 2.27
N PRO A 196 12.29 -9.67 1.43
CA PRO A 196 13.42 -10.59 1.25
C PRO A 196 14.20 -10.82 2.54
N GLY A 197 14.59 -12.07 2.82
CA GLY A 197 15.36 -12.42 4.02
C GLY A 197 14.54 -12.50 5.32
N ALA A 198 13.21 -12.42 5.23
CA ALA A 198 12.32 -12.73 6.35
C ALA A 198 12.51 -14.18 6.84
N ALA A 199 12.27 -14.43 8.12
CA ALA A 199 12.51 -15.74 8.75
C ALA A 199 11.66 -16.90 8.16
N ASN A 200 10.62 -16.58 7.39
CA ASN A 200 9.77 -17.52 6.65
C ASN A 200 10.14 -17.66 5.15
N ASP A 201 11.22 -17.02 4.68
CA ASP A 201 11.78 -17.19 3.32
C ASP A 201 13.19 -17.83 3.35
N PRO A 202 13.30 -19.15 3.65
CA PRO A 202 14.59 -19.85 3.66
C PRO A 202 15.21 -20.06 2.27
N HIS A 203 14.58 -19.56 1.19
CA HIS A 203 14.99 -19.79 -0.19
C HIS A 203 15.23 -18.51 -1.00
N GLY A 204 15.05 -17.32 -0.40
CA GLY A 204 15.20 -16.03 -1.07
C GLY A 204 14.14 -15.79 -2.16
N THR A 205 12.99 -16.47 -2.09
CA THR A 205 11.92 -16.41 -3.09
C THR A 205 11.05 -15.17 -2.97
N ASN A 206 11.02 -14.50 -1.82
CA ASN A 206 10.28 -13.25 -1.64
C ASN A 206 10.74 -12.16 -2.62
N GLY A 207 12.05 -12.09 -2.88
CA GLY A 207 12.68 -11.22 -3.89
C GLY A 207 12.38 -11.60 -5.36
N LEU A 208 11.45 -12.52 -5.61
CA LEU A 208 10.89 -12.82 -6.93
C LEU A 208 9.47 -12.25 -7.10
N TRP A 209 8.75 -11.91 -6.02
CA TRP A 209 7.38 -11.40 -6.11
C TRP A 209 7.27 -10.14 -7.00
N PRO A 210 8.10 -9.08 -6.83
CA PRO A 210 8.02 -7.91 -7.71
C PRO A 210 8.34 -8.25 -9.17
N VAL A 211 9.26 -9.18 -9.39
CA VAL A 211 9.71 -9.61 -10.73
C VAL A 211 8.58 -10.35 -11.47
N LEU A 212 7.87 -11.25 -10.78
CA LEU A 212 6.78 -12.03 -11.36
C LEU A 212 5.53 -11.18 -11.59
N VAL A 213 5.16 -10.29 -10.66
CA VAL A 213 4.06 -9.34 -10.88
C VAL A 213 4.37 -8.40 -12.04
N THR A 214 5.57 -7.80 -12.10
CA THR A 214 5.98 -6.94 -13.22
C THR A 214 5.95 -7.68 -14.55
N LYS A 215 6.40 -8.94 -14.58
CA LYS A 215 6.33 -9.81 -15.77
C LYS A 215 4.89 -10.08 -16.20
N PHE A 216 3.97 -10.34 -15.28
CA PHE A 216 2.56 -10.60 -15.61
C PHE A 216 1.84 -9.32 -16.06
N VAL A 217 2.12 -8.17 -15.43
CA VAL A 217 1.66 -6.85 -15.88
C VAL A 217 2.15 -6.56 -17.30
N ALA A 218 3.43 -6.79 -17.60
CA ALA A 218 3.98 -6.61 -18.95
C ALA A 218 3.39 -7.58 -19.99
N GLN A 219 3.04 -8.82 -19.60
CA GLN A 219 2.32 -9.75 -20.46
C GLN A 219 0.90 -9.26 -20.80
N MET A 220 0.23 -8.57 -19.87
CA MET A 220 -1.14 -8.04 -19.98
C MET A 220 -1.18 -6.62 -20.62
N GLY A 221 -0.13 -6.20 -21.33
CA GLY A 221 -0.07 -4.90 -22.02
C GLY A 221 0.47 -3.73 -21.19
N GLY A 222 0.78 -3.93 -19.91
CA GLY A 222 1.24 -2.89 -18.98
C GLY A 222 0.14 -2.36 -18.06
N LEU A 223 0.48 -1.38 -17.21
CA LEU A 223 -0.49 -0.73 -16.35
C LEU A 223 -1.36 0.25 -17.16
N THR A 224 -2.64 0.30 -16.81
CA THR A 224 -3.72 1.06 -17.49
C THR A 224 -3.93 2.45 -16.91
N PHE A 225 -3.74 2.54 -15.59
CA PHE A 225 -3.85 3.76 -14.81
C PHE A 225 -2.77 4.76 -15.21
N ASN A 226 -3.01 6.05 -14.94
CA ASN A 226 -2.05 7.13 -15.13
C ASN A 226 -0.90 6.99 -14.11
N CYS A 227 0.05 6.10 -14.42
CA CYS A 227 1.20 5.71 -13.60
C CYS A 227 2.40 6.61 -13.85
N GLU A 228 2.59 7.63 -13.01
CA GLU A 228 3.75 8.54 -13.07
C GLU A 228 4.90 8.01 -12.22
N ALA A 229 6.01 7.61 -12.85
CA ALA A 229 7.23 7.20 -12.16
C ALA A 229 7.98 8.40 -11.55
N GLY A 230 8.52 8.23 -10.34
CA GLY A 230 9.36 9.22 -9.65
C GLY A 230 8.63 10.25 -8.79
N LYS A 231 7.35 10.06 -8.44
CA LYS A 231 6.56 10.99 -7.60
C LYS A 231 6.04 10.29 -6.33
N PRO A 232 6.16 10.88 -5.13
CA PRO A 232 5.52 10.36 -3.92
C PRO A 232 3.99 10.47 -3.98
N GLY A 233 3.28 9.47 -3.41
CA GLY A 233 1.88 9.58 -2.98
C GLY A 233 0.79 9.73 -4.06
N GLY A 234 -0.31 9.01 -3.89
CA GLY A 234 -1.54 9.24 -4.69
C GLY A 234 -1.97 10.70 -4.56
N VAL A 235 -2.26 11.38 -5.68
CA VAL A 235 -2.86 12.73 -5.63
C VAL A 235 -4.37 12.59 -5.54
N VAL A 236 -4.93 13.13 -4.47
CA VAL A 236 -6.37 13.25 -4.23
C VAL A 236 -6.84 14.52 -4.94
N ASP A 237 -7.85 14.41 -5.81
CA ASP A 237 -8.51 15.60 -6.37
C ASP A 237 -9.48 16.18 -5.33
N THR A 238 -9.25 17.44 -4.96
CA THR A 238 -10.12 18.22 -4.06
C THR A 238 -10.48 19.59 -4.66
N GLY A 239 -10.31 19.74 -5.97
CA GLY A 239 -10.53 20.98 -6.71
C GLY A 239 -9.29 21.88 -6.85
N SER A 240 -9.51 23.09 -7.38
CA SER A 240 -8.45 24.07 -7.63
C SER A 240 -7.93 24.73 -6.35
N ALA A 241 -6.67 25.18 -6.38
CA ALA A 241 -6.07 25.92 -5.26
C ALA A 241 -6.60 27.35 -5.16
N SER A 242 -6.56 27.91 -3.94
CA SER A 242 -6.80 29.32 -3.66
C SER A 242 -5.69 30.21 -4.22
N SER A 243 -5.89 31.54 -4.19
CA SER A 243 -4.86 32.53 -4.50
C SER A 243 -3.63 32.45 -3.58
N GLN A 244 -3.73 31.81 -2.42
CA GLN A 244 -2.61 31.55 -1.50
C GLN A 244 -1.97 30.17 -1.72
N GLY A 245 -2.41 29.42 -2.74
CA GLY A 245 -1.83 28.13 -3.14
C GLY A 245 -2.22 26.96 -2.24
N PHE A 246 -3.35 27.04 -1.53
CA PHE A 246 -3.90 25.94 -0.73
C PHE A 246 -5.14 25.33 -1.41
N ILE A 247 -5.24 24.00 -1.46
CA ILE A 247 -6.44 23.23 -1.83
C ILE A 247 -7.21 22.78 -0.58
N ARG A 248 -8.45 22.31 -0.75
CA ARG A 248 -9.20 21.66 0.34
C ARG A 248 -8.50 20.34 0.75
N PRO A 249 -8.42 19.98 2.04
CA PRO A 249 -7.71 18.77 2.46
C PRO A 249 -8.47 17.47 2.14
N ILE A 250 -9.77 17.54 1.85
CA ILE A 250 -10.58 16.42 1.36
C ILE A 250 -11.57 16.92 0.29
N ALA A 251 -12.07 16.00 -0.56
CA ALA A 251 -13.04 16.33 -1.60
C ALA A 251 -14.47 16.60 -1.07
N GLN A 252 -14.82 16.06 0.10
CA GLN A 252 -16.12 16.28 0.74
C GLN A 252 -16.11 17.57 1.55
N THR A 253 -16.96 18.54 1.20
CA THR A 253 -16.82 19.93 1.67
C THR A 253 -17.67 20.30 2.89
N THR A 254 -18.39 19.33 3.48
CA THR A 254 -19.27 19.58 4.63
C THR A 254 -18.47 19.79 5.91
N ILE A 255 -18.34 21.06 6.30
CA ILE A 255 -17.78 21.48 7.59
C ILE A 255 -18.78 21.14 8.70
N THR A 256 -18.32 20.42 9.72
CA THR A 256 -19.09 20.07 10.93
C THR A 256 -18.78 20.98 12.11
N SER A 257 -17.61 21.62 12.13
CA SER A 257 -17.28 22.69 13.08
C SER A 257 -16.26 23.67 12.49
N PRO A 258 -16.55 24.99 12.45
CA PRO A 258 -15.60 25.98 11.98
C PRO A 258 -14.53 26.30 13.06
N PHE A 259 -13.53 27.09 12.69
CA PHE A 259 -12.59 27.69 13.64
C PHE A 259 -13.30 28.66 14.60
N GLY A 260 -12.80 28.79 15.84
CA GLY A 260 -13.26 29.82 16.79
C GLY A 260 -13.91 29.28 18.07
N PRO A 261 -14.65 30.11 18.84
CA PRO A 261 -15.14 29.75 20.16
C PRO A 261 -16.09 28.55 20.19
N ARG A 262 -15.78 27.55 21.03
CA ARG A 262 -16.53 26.31 21.21
C ARG A 262 -16.46 25.88 22.68
N TRP A 263 -17.61 25.86 23.36
CA TRP A 263 -17.75 25.40 24.75
C TRP A 263 -16.74 25.99 25.77
N GLY A 264 -16.43 27.28 25.66
CA GLY A 264 -15.49 27.97 26.55
C GLY A 264 -14.01 27.81 26.20
N THR A 265 -13.68 27.06 25.14
CA THR A 265 -12.33 27.00 24.54
C THR A 265 -12.35 27.51 23.10
N ILE A 266 -11.18 27.59 22.45
CA ILE A 266 -11.06 27.87 21.02
C ILE A 266 -10.90 26.56 20.25
N HIS A 267 -11.79 26.32 19.29
CA HIS A 267 -11.61 25.32 18.27
C HIS A 267 -10.55 25.80 17.26
N LYS A 268 -9.48 25.01 17.14
CA LYS A 268 -8.18 25.40 16.56
C LYS A 268 -8.08 25.30 15.04
N GLY A 269 -9.08 24.75 14.39
CA GLY A 269 -9.08 24.43 12.97
C GLY A 269 -10.51 24.25 12.46
N ILE A 270 -10.66 23.54 11.34
CA ILE A 270 -11.94 23.18 10.75
C ILE A 270 -12.13 21.66 10.87
N ASP A 271 -13.27 21.23 11.40
CA ASP A 271 -13.72 19.85 11.37
C ASP A 271 -14.51 19.61 10.07
N TYR A 272 -14.12 18.61 9.29
CA TYR A 272 -14.85 18.15 8.10
C TYR A 272 -15.47 16.77 8.34
N SER A 273 -16.74 16.58 7.96
CA SER A 273 -17.34 15.24 7.96
C SER A 273 -16.61 14.32 6.98
N CYS A 274 -16.36 13.07 7.38
CA CYS A 274 -15.71 12.09 6.52
C CYS A 274 -16.18 10.66 6.83
N GLN A 275 -15.84 9.73 5.94
CA GLN A 275 -16.02 8.30 6.17
C GLN A 275 -14.72 7.67 6.71
N ASP A 276 -14.79 7.15 7.93
CA ASP A 276 -13.70 6.47 8.62
C ASP A 276 -13.10 5.32 7.78
N GLY A 277 -11.79 5.35 7.59
CA GLY A 277 -11.06 4.35 6.80
C GLY A 277 -11.29 4.41 5.30
N VAL A 278 -11.99 5.44 4.77
CA VAL A 278 -12.33 5.56 3.35
C VAL A 278 -11.94 6.91 2.76
N THR A 279 -12.29 8.03 3.39
CA THR A 279 -12.01 9.37 2.84
C THR A 279 -10.50 9.66 2.86
N GLN A 280 -9.87 9.71 1.68
CA GLN A 280 -8.47 10.11 1.51
C GLN A 280 -8.26 11.58 1.91
N ILE A 281 -7.10 11.90 2.49
CA ILE A 281 -6.73 13.26 2.88
C ILE A 281 -5.53 13.72 2.05
N ALA A 282 -5.66 14.89 1.43
CA ALA A 282 -4.67 15.55 0.60
C ALA A 282 -3.79 16.52 1.41
N ALA A 283 -2.51 16.63 1.06
CA ALA A 283 -1.67 17.76 1.43
C ALA A 283 -2.27 19.05 0.81
N SER A 284 -2.80 19.93 1.66
CA SER A 284 -3.43 21.18 1.27
C SER A 284 -2.47 22.10 0.50
N LYS A 285 -1.16 21.97 0.70
CA LYS A 285 -0.12 22.69 -0.05
C LYS A 285 1.19 21.91 -0.04
N SER A 286 2.07 22.13 -1.01
CA SER A 286 3.40 21.51 -1.07
C SER A 286 4.26 21.90 0.14
N GLY A 287 5.19 21.05 0.56
CA GLY A 287 6.05 21.30 1.72
C GLY A 287 6.92 20.10 2.13
N VAL A 288 7.39 20.12 3.37
CA VAL A 288 8.11 19.01 4.04
C VAL A 288 7.31 18.54 5.25
N VAL A 289 7.17 17.23 5.40
CA VAL A 289 6.50 16.60 6.56
C VAL A 289 7.41 16.69 7.79
N GLU A 290 7.02 17.48 8.80
CA GLU A 290 7.77 17.65 10.05
C GLU A 290 7.25 16.74 11.19
N TRP A 291 6.02 16.24 11.08
CA TRP A 291 5.47 15.25 12.00
C TRP A 291 4.58 14.26 11.24
N ALA A 292 4.68 12.96 11.54
CA ALA A 292 3.87 11.90 10.92
C ALA A 292 3.74 10.65 11.81
N LYS A 293 3.10 10.79 12.97
CA LYS A 293 2.94 9.72 13.97
C LYS A 293 1.81 10.03 14.96
N PHE A 294 1.47 9.05 15.80
CA PHE A 294 0.44 9.22 16.82
C PHE A 294 0.83 10.30 17.85
N GLY A 295 -0.06 11.27 18.04
CA GLY A 295 0.04 12.38 19.00
C GLY A 295 -0.13 11.91 20.44
N ALA A 296 0.94 11.38 21.02
CA ALA A 296 1.01 10.97 22.41
C ALA A 296 0.87 12.17 23.38
N SER A 297 0.43 11.92 24.62
CA SER A 297 0.45 12.96 25.66
C SER A 297 1.88 13.48 25.88
N GLY A 298 2.03 14.77 26.18
CA GLY A 298 3.33 15.44 26.32
C GLY A 298 4.05 15.78 25.00
N SER A 299 3.66 15.21 23.85
CA SER A 299 4.28 15.52 22.54
C SER A 299 3.97 16.92 21.98
N GLY A 300 3.09 17.68 22.63
CA GLY A 300 2.46 18.89 22.08
C GLY A 300 1.39 18.63 21.02
N PHE A 301 1.39 17.45 20.39
CA PHE A 301 0.31 16.93 19.53
C PHE A 301 -0.61 15.95 20.26
N GLY A 302 -0.61 15.98 21.60
CA GLY A 302 -1.51 15.18 22.43
C GLY A 302 -2.99 15.43 22.09
N GLY A 303 -3.75 14.35 21.88
CA GLY A 303 -5.19 14.40 21.60
C GLY A 303 -5.57 14.34 20.11
N TYR A 304 -4.68 14.73 19.20
CA TYR A 304 -4.95 14.71 17.75
C TYR A 304 -4.95 13.30 17.13
N GLY A 305 -4.63 12.25 17.88
CA GLY A 305 -4.62 10.87 17.36
C GLY A 305 -3.48 10.63 16.37
N ASN A 306 -3.72 9.88 15.30
CA ASN A 306 -2.80 9.87 14.16
C ASN A 306 -2.83 11.25 13.49
N VAL A 307 -1.68 11.93 13.50
CA VAL A 307 -1.55 13.31 13.06
C VAL A 307 -0.35 13.48 12.14
N VAL A 308 -0.52 14.30 11.11
CA VAL A 308 0.54 14.76 10.21
C VAL A 308 0.64 16.28 10.29
N VAL A 309 1.86 16.82 10.24
CA VAL A 309 2.11 18.26 10.10
C VAL A 309 3.10 18.51 8.98
N ILE A 310 2.76 19.43 8.07
CA ILE A 310 3.59 19.83 6.92
C ILE A 310 4.01 21.29 7.10
N ASN A 311 5.31 21.57 6.93
CA ASN A 311 5.86 22.91 6.76
C ASN A 311 5.87 23.27 5.26
N HIS A 312 5.20 24.37 4.88
CA HIS A 312 5.09 24.82 3.49
C HIS A 312 6.15 25.87 3.10
N GLY A 313 7.11 26.13 3.99
CA GLY A 313 7.92 27.35 3.95
C GLY A 313 7.07 28.61 4.15
N ASN A 314 7.68 29.77 3.95
CA ASN A 314 7.01 31.08 3.98
C ASN A 314 6.19 31.37 5.26
N GLY A 315 6.54 30.74 6.38
CA GLY A 315 5.88 30.92 7.67
C GLY A 315 4.56 30.16 7.86
N TYR A 316 4.24 29.16 7.02
CA TYR A 316 2.99 28.40 7.11
C TYR A 316 3.19 26.90 7.32
N TRP A 317 2.39 26.34 8.23
CA TRP A 317 2.22 24.91 8.44
C TRP A 317 0.75 24.52 8.28
N SER A 318 0.48 23.26 7.95
CA SER A 318 -0.84 22.64 8.07
C SER A 318 -0.80 21.37 8.91
N LEU A 319 -1.86 21.13 9.69
CA LEU A 319 -2.02 19.95 10.53
C LEU A 319 -3.26 19.16 10.10
N TYR A 320 -3.14 17.84 10.06
CA TYR A 320 -4.19 16.89 9.69
C TYR A 320 -4.36 15.91 10.85
N GLY A 321 -5.50 15.94 11.55
CA GLY A 321 -5.74 15.15 12.76
C GLY A 321 -6.72 13.99 12.57
N HIS A 322 -6.80 13.16 13.61
CA HIS A 322 -7.78 12.10 13.86
C HIS A 322 -7.81 10.93 12.85
N MET A 323 -6.77 10.81 12.03
CA MET A 323 -6.72 9.89 10.89
C MET A 323 -6.81 8.41 11.30
N SER A 324 -7.36 7.57 10.42
CA SER A 324 -7.35 6.11 10.59
C SER A 324 -5.98 5.53 10.22
N SER A 325 -5.30 6.10 9.22
CA SER A 325 -3.93 5.77 8.81
C SER A 325 -3.17 7.01 8.30
N ILE A 326 -1.84 6.92 8.34
CA ILE A 326 -0.89 7.90 7.80
C ILE A 326 -0.24 7.28 6.55
N THR A 327 -0.04 8.07 5.50
CA THR A 327 0.54 7.62 4.20
C THR A 327 1.91 8.23 3.91
N VAL A 328 2.52 8.91 4.89
CA VAL A 328 3.74 9.71 4.76
C VAL A 328 4.68 9.51 5.95
N GLN A 329 5.93 9.93 5.81
CA GLN A 329 6.95 9.86 6.86
C GLN A 329 7.62 11.20 7.14
N GLU A 330 8.22 11.36 8.31
CA GLU A 330 8.94 12.57 8.70
C GLU A 330 10.16 12.81 7.79
N GLY A 331 10.41 14.06 7.42
CA GLY A 331 11.40 14.46 6.43
C GLY A 331 10.97 14.29 4.95
N GLN A 332 9.78 13.76 4.68
CA GLN A 332 9.28 13.58 3.31
C GLN A 332 8.95 14.93 2.65
N ASN A 333 9.51 15.16 1.46
CA ASN A 333 9.02 16.21 0.56
C ASN A 333 7.68 15.78 -0.04
N ILE A 334 6.68 16.67 0.01
CA ILE A 334 5.31 16.39 -0.42
C ILE A 334 4.76 17.53 -1.28
N GLY A 335 4.07 17.18 -2.36
CA GLY A 335 3.40 18.12 -3.26
C GLY A 335 1.94 18.37 -2.86
N VAL A 336 1.42 19.54 -3.20
CA VAL A 336 -0.03 19.84 -3.12
C VAL A 336 -0.85 18.73 -3.77
N GLY A 337 -1.91 18.28 -3.10
CA GLY A 337 -2.76 17.17 -3.54
C GLY A 337 -2.28 15.77 -3.15
N GLN A 338 -1.00 15.56 -2.85
CA GLN A 338 -0.50 14.22 -2.49
C GLN A 338 -1.08 13.75 -1.15
N GLN A 339 -1.46 12.48 -1.06
CA GLN A 339 -2.13 11.91 0.10
C GLN A 339 -1.21 11.94 1.34
N VAL A 340 -1.76 12.40 2.48
CA VAL A 340 -1.11 12.40 3.81
C VAL A 340 -1.62 11.31 4.75
N GLY A 341 -2.85 10.84 4.52
CA GLY A 341 -3.50 9.85 5.36
C GLY A 341 -4.88 9.45 4.84
N VAL A 342 -5.61 8.73 5.67
CA VAL A 342 -7.04 8.43 5.48
C VAL A 342 -7.78 8.90 6.73
N CYS A 343 -8.93 9.53 6.54
CA CYS A 343 -9.73 10.08 7.62
C CYS A 343 -10.22 8.99 8.59
N GLY A 344 -10.51 9.36 9.84
CA GLY A 344 -10.90 8.40 10.85
C GLY A 344 -11.42 9.00 12.15
N ARG A 345 -11.16 8.28 13.25
CA ARG A 345 -11.67 8.58 14.59
C ARG A 345 -10.63 8.44 15.72
N THR A 346 -9.35 8.69 15.45
CA THR A 346 -8.28 8.48 16.45
C THR A 346 -8.05 9.71 17.35
N GLY A 347 -7.63 9.49 18.59
CA GLY A 347 -7.43 10.57 19.56
C GLY A 347 -8.70 10.94 20.33
N GLN A 348 -8.85 12.22 20.70
CA GLN A 348 -9.93 12.72 21.55
C GLN A 348 -11.12 13.19 20.72
N VAL A 349 -11.91 12.24 20.20
CA VAL A 349 -13.06 12.51 19.31
C VAL A 349 -14.32 11.76 19.72
N THR A 350 -15.49 12.30 19.35
CA THR A 350 -16.80 11.67 19.53
C THR A 350 -17.30 10.90 18.30
N GLY A 351 -16.69 11.10 17.13
CA GLY A 351 -17.05 10.42 15.88
C GLY A 351 -16.12 10.80 14.71
N PRO A 352 -16.24 10.15 13.54
CA PRO A 352 -15.34 10.35 12.42
C PRO A 352 -15.38 11.76 11.83
N HIS A 353 -14.22 12.40 11.75
CA HIS A 353 -14.00 13.68 11.06
C HIS A 353 -12.51 13.90 10.80
N LEU A 354 -12.18 14.77 9.85
CA LEU A 354 -10.85 15.35 9.74
C LEU A 354 -10.84 16.67 10.51
N HIS A 355 -9.93 16.81 11.46
CA HIS A 355 -9.57 18.11 12.02
C HIS A 355 -8.39 18.71 11.23
N PHE A 356 -8.54 19.93 10.72
CA PHE A 356 -7.55 20.60 9.88
C PHE A 356 -7.17 21.99 10.43
N GLU A 357 -5.90 22.19 10.83
CA GLU A 357 -5.38 23.51 11.21
C GLU A 357 -4.50 24.10 10.09
N ILE A 358 -4.51 25.43 9.95
CA ILE A 358 -3.40 26.20 9.35
C ILE A 358 -2.73 26.98 10.48
N LYS A 359 -1.40 27.06 10.47
CA LYS A 359 -0.60 27.55 11.59
C LYS A 359 0.58 28.41 11.12
N THR A 360 1.01 29.35 11.95
CA THR A 360 2.23 30.15 11.72
C THR A 360 3.48 29.61 12.44
N SER A 361 3.36 28.47 13.11
CA SER A 361 4.50 27.67 13.62
C SER A 361 4.13 26.19 13.75
N LEU A 362 5.13 25.32 13.88
CA LEU A 362 4.94 23.87 14.09
C LEU A 362 4.01 23.56 15.28
N MET A 363 4.23 24.20 16.43
CA MET A 363 3.49 23.91 17.68
C MET A 363 2.26 24.81 17.88
N PHE A 364 2.40 26.12 17.66
CA PHE A 364 1.43 27.16 18.02
C PHE A 364 1.04 28.03 16.82
N GLY A 365 0.33 29.14 17.06
CA GLY A 365 0.02 30.12 16.01
C GLY A 365 -1.08 29.65 15.06
N GLN A 366 -2.04 28.87 15.56
CA GLN A 366 -3.24 28.50 14.83
C GLN A 366 -4.00 29.75 14.34
N VAL A 367 -4.41 29.73 13.07
CA VAL A 367 -5.23 30.75 12.43
C VAL A 367 -6.47 30.09 11.81
N ASP A 368 -7.52 30.88 11.57
CA ASP A 368 -8.68 30.40 10.81
C ASP A 368 -8.22 29.91 9.43
N PRO A 369 -8.45 28.63 9.07
CA PRO A 369 -8.11 28.11 7.75
C PRO A 369 -9.03 28.63 6.64
N ALA A 370 -10.25 29.09 6.95
CA ALA A 370 -11.27 29.39 5.94
C ALA A 370 -10.85 30.46 4.90
N PRO A 371 -10.16 31.57 5.26
CA PRO A 371 -9.68 32.56 4.29
C PRO A 371 -8.63 32.03 3.30
N TYR A 372 -7.88 30.99 3.69
CA TYR A 372 -6.80 30.40 2.89
C TYR A 372 -7.29 29.38 1.87
N LEU A 373 -8.50 28.84 2.06
CA LEU A 373 -9.03 27.74 1.28
C LEU A 373 -9.90 28.20 0.10
N PRO A 374 -10.12 27.34 -0.91
CA PRO A 374 -11.12 27.59 -1.95
C PRO A 374 -12.52 27.77 -1.36
N LYS A 375 -13.32 28.66 -1.96
CA LYS A 375 -14.74 28.88 -1.64
C LYS A 375 -15.63 27.74 -2.13
#